data_AF-A0A2E6KZG9-F1
#
_entry.id   AF-A0A2E6KZG9-F1
#
_cell.length_a   1.000
_cell.length_b   1.000
_cell.length_c   1.000
_cell.angle_alpha   90.00
_cell.angle_beta   90.00
_cell.angle_gamma   90.00
#
_symmetry.space_group_name_H-M   'P 1'
#
loop_
_entity.id
_entity.type
_entity.pdbx_description
1 polymer ?
#
loop_
_entity_poly.entity_id
_entity_poly.type
_entity_poly.pdbx_seq_one_letter_code
_entity_poly.pdbx_strand_id
1 'polypeptide(L)'
;MNSSLNRRRFFLTTAGASLALPGLSSLLAKNVNSLATVHATRGSGIGARRFVAVGNLLGFQQKSFFPSTEGSKYESTTLLKPLESVRDKMTVYRGLDHGIRGGHFAVHSFLSGVLHSEARDRKNGNVTIDQYLAEKVGNQTRFPSLTVGSEGGIHGGCQMSWTRSGVRVPPITNPGDLFDQLFSNDNPQRRLERKGENALQKSILDAVNDEAKGLSKKVNREDREKLDEYFTSIRDVEKRIDLRRRWADHPKPDAPFEKPANKNTVDDLPILYELIALALQTDSTRIATLEIGGSFLPQNLGIHNSYHSLSHHGNKANAITNLIKLETYQIEQYGKFLGRLESIQDGEGTLLDATSVLFGSGIGNGNSHTNSDLPIIVAGGGYKHGDFKKVETKGINKVRLCNLFVDLAQRMGVETDSFGNSTGRFS
;
A
#
# COMPACT_ATOMS: atom_id res chain seq x y z
N MET A 1 18.58 27.65 -58.65
CA MET A 1 17.72 28.82 -58.97
C MET A 1 16.40 28.30 -59.53
N ASN A 2 15.30 28.78 -58.94
CA ASN A 2 13.89 28.83 -59.38
C ASN A 2 13.18 27.50 -59.71
N SER A 3 12.28 27.00 -58.85
CA SER A 3 10.88 27.47 -58.62
C SER A 3 10.03 27.31 -59.90
N SER A 4 8.83 26.74 -59.90
CA SER A 4 7.72 26.86 -58.95
C SER A 4 6.62 25.87 -59.37
N LEU A 5 5.72 25.51 -58.44
CA LEU A 5 4.28 25.73 -58.63
C LEU A 5 3.52 25.39 -57.34
N ASN A 6 2.66 26.33 -56.97
CA ASN A 6 1.94 26.41 -55.73
C ASN A 6 0.43 26.42 -56.06
N ARG A 7 -0.35 25.69 -55.25
CA ARG A 7 -1.73 26.04 -54.80
C ARG A 7 -2.84 26.22 -55.86
N ARG A 8 -3.83 25.30 -55.86
CA ARG A 8 -5.22 25.50 -55.36
C ARG A 8 -6.23 24.57 -56.05
N ARG A 9 -7.21 24.11 -55.24
CA ARG A 9 -8.46 23.40 -55.58
C ARG A 9 -8.34 21.93 -56.01
N PHE A 10 -8.60 21.03 -55.05
CA PHE A 10 -9.88 20.33 -55.07
C PHE A 10 -10.22 19.82 -53.66
N PHE A 11 -11.12 20.54 -53.00
CA PHE A 11 -11.86 20.07 -51.83
C PHE A 11 -13.09 19.33 -52.36
N LEU A 12 -13.21 18.04 -52.05
CA LEU A 12 -14.46 17.29 -52.01
C LEU A 12 -14.34 16.31 -50.82
N THR A 13 -14.84 16.68 -49.63
CA THR A 13 -16.12 16.16 -49.07
C THR A 13 -16.37 14.68 -49.32
N THR A 14 -15.83 13.83 -48.44
CA THR A 14 -16.34 12.49 -48.16
C THR A 14 -16.38 12.24 -46.66
N ALA A 15 -17.52 11.70 -46.21
CA ALA A 15 -17.89 11.48 -44.83
C ALA A 15 -17.00 10.43 -44.14
N GLY A 16 -16.22 10.89 -43.16
CA GLY A 16 -16.19 10.35 -41.80
C GLY A 16 -16.00 8.83 -41.59
N ALA A 17 -14.98 8.22 -42.20
CA ALA A 17 -14.38 6.99 -41.68
C ALA A 17 -12.92 7.29 -41.29
N SER A 18 -12.72 7.76 -40.05
CA SER A 18 -11.38 7.95 -39.49
C SER A 18 -10.83 6.60 -39.08
N LEU A 19 -10.15 5.91 -40.00
CA LEU A 19 -9.17 4.90 -39.59
C LEU A 19 -8.04 5.64 -38.88
N ALA A 20 -8.03 5.55 -37.55
CA ALA A 20 -6.95 6.07 -36.72
C ALA A 20 -5.66 5.36 -37.13
N LEU A 21 -4.78 6.07 -37.84
CA LEU A 21 -3.42 5.62 -38.08
C LEU A 21 -2.71 5.48 -36.71
N PRO A 22 -2.00 4.37 -36.44
CA PRO A 22 -1.19 4.25 -35.24
C PRO A 22 -0.17 5.40 -35.20
N GLY A 23 -0.17 6.17 -34.11
CA GLY A 23 0.78 7.25 -33.92
C GLY A 23 2.21 6.70 -33.95
N LEU A 24 2.99 7.06 -34.97
CA LEU A 24 4.40 6.70 -35.09
C LEU A 24 5.20 7.48 -34.04
N SER A 25 5.55 6.81 -32.94
CA SER A 25 6.27 7.37 -31.79
C SER A 25 7.72 7.79 -32.08
N SER A 26 8.23 7.58 -33.30
CA SER A 26 9.59 7.93 -33.70
C SER A 26 9.83 9.43 -33.93
N LEU A 27 8.76 10.24 -33.94
CA LEU A 27 8.84 11.67 -34.25
C LEU A 27 8.71 12.61 -33.03
N LEU A 28 8.53 12.08 -31.81
CA LEU A 28 8.30 12.90 -30.60
C LEU A 28 9.47 12.95 -29.60
N ALA A 29 10.63 12.39 -29.94
CA ALA A 29 11.81 12.42 -29.09
C ALA A 29 12.92 13.31 -29.68
N LYS A 30 12.74 14.64 -29.61
CA LYS A 30 13.88 15.57 -29.62
C LYS A 30 13.67 16.65 -28.57
N ASN A 31 14.62 16.66 -27.63
CA ASN A 31 14.88 17.66 -26.58
C ASN A 31 14.34 17.35 -25.17
N VAL A 32 15.01 16.45 -24.43
CA VAL A 32 15.34 16.65 -23.01
C VAL A 32 16.69 15.98 -22.72
N ASN A 33 17.55 16.69 -22.00
CA ASN A 33 18.90 16.31 -21.61
C ASN A 33 18.97 15.02 -20.78
N SER A 34 20.11 14.35 -20.92
CA SER A 34 20.49 13.03 -20.41
C SER A 34 20.27 12.80 -18.92
N LEU A 35 19.33 11.91 -18.60
CA LEU A 35 19.44 10.88 -17.56
C LEU A 35 19.00 9.57 -18.21
N ALA A 36 19.71 8.48 -17.91
CA ALA A 36 19.60 7.19 -18.58
C ALA A 36 18.15 6.77 -18.88
N THR A 37 17.88 6.45 -20.14
CA THR A 37 16.62 5.90 -20.63
C THR A 37 16.36 4.54 -19.99
N VAL A 38 15.70 4.54 -18.83
CA VAL A 38 15.06 3.34 -18.28
C VAL A 38 14.11 2.83 -19.35
N HIS A 39 14.34 1.61 -19.86
CA HIS A 39 13.43 0.96 -20.79
C HIS A 39 12.02 0.99 -20.20
N ALA A 40 11.09 1.66 -20.89
CA ALA A 40 9.69 1.70 -20.47
C ALA A 40 9.10 0.30 -20.61
N THR A 41 9.23 -0.51 -19.57
CA THR A 41 8.44 -1.74 -19.42
C THR A 41 6.99 -1.30 -19.39
N ARG A 42 6.20 -1.68 -20.42
CA ARG A 42 4.75 -1.49 -20.39
C ARG A 42 4.22 -2.28 -19.20
N GLY A 43 3.59 -1.61 -18.24
CA GLY A 43 2.93 -2.28 -17.12
C GLY A 43 1.75 -3.14 -17.59
N SER A 44 1.11 -3.84 -16.66
CA SER A 44 -0.02 -4.75 -16.92
C SER A 44 -1.33 -4.04 -17.33
N GLY A 45 -1.30 -2.71 -17.46
CA GLY A 45 -2.40 -1.85 -17.88
C GLY A 45 -3.35 -1.48 -16.73
N ILE A 46 -4.18 -0.45 -16.94
CA ILE A 46 -5.22 -0.02 -15.98
C ILE A 46 -6.20 -1.11 -15.53
N GLY A 47 -6.31 -2.22 -16.28
CA GLY A 47 -7.10 -3.39 -15.88
C GLY A 47 -6.51 -4.13 -14.67
N ALA A 48 -5.21 -4.04 -14.44
CA ALA A 48 -4.53 -4.56 -13.26
C ALA A 48 -4.67 -3.57 -12.11
N ARG A 49 -5.81 -3.63 -11.40
CA ARG A 49 -6.06 -2.82 -10.21
C ARG A 49 -5.05 -3.17 -9.12
N ARG A 50 -4.47 -2.13 -8.50
CA ARG A 50 -3.44 -2.23 -7.47
C ARG A 50 -3.87 -1.48 -6.21
N PHE A 51 -3.34 -1.92 -5.07
CA PHE A 51 -3.60 -1.31 -3.78
C PHE A 51 -2.30 -1.10 -3.02
N VAL A 52 -2.12 0.11 -2.47
CA VAL A 52 -1.02 0.42 -1.57
C VAL A 52 -1.59 1.00 -0.29
N ALA A 53 -1.15 0.49 0.85
CA ALA A 53 -1.40 1.11 2.15
C ALA A 53 -0.10 1.68 2.72
N VAL A 54 -0.13 2.92 3.17
CA VAL A 54 0.96 3.56 3.90
C VAL A 54 0.43 3.92 5.28
N GLY A 55 1.10 3.50 6.34
CA GLY A 55 0.69 3.84 7.69
C GLY A 55 1.82 4.28 8.59
N ASN A 56 1.52 5.25 9.43
CA ASN A 56 2.44 5.86 10.38
C ASN A 56 2.04 5.51 11.82
N LEU A 57 2.99 5.22 12.70
CA LEU A 57 2.70 4.75 14.06
C LEU A 57 2.04 5.81 14.96
N LEU A 58 2.43 7.09 14.80
CA LEU A 58 2.19 8.14 15.81
C LEU A 58 1.17 9.20 15.40
N GLY A 59 0.45 8.98 14.31
CA GLY A 59 -0.49 9.97 13.75
C GLY A 59 0.23 11.16 13.13
N PHE A 60 -0.48 12.27 13.00
CA PHE A 60 0.06 13.53 12.48
C PHE A 60 -0.41 14.70 13.35
N GLN A 61 0.33 15.81 13.36
CA GLN A 61 -0.09 17.02 14.05
C GLN A 61 -1.36 17.57 13.39
N GLN A 62 -2.51 17.33 14.03
CA GLN A 62 -3.83 17.53 13.42
C GLN A 62 -4.11 18.98 12.96
N LYS A 63 -3.60 19.99 13.67
CA LYS A 63 -3.82 21.40 13.31
C LYS A 63 -3.07 21.80 12.03
N SER A 64 -1.94 21.14 11.77
CA SER A 64 -1.11 21.34 10.59
C SER A 64 -1.47 20.39 9.45
N PHE A 65 -2.27 19.34 9.72
CA PHE A 65 -2.72 18.36 8.74
C PHE A 65 -4.08 18.73 8.14
N PHE A 66 -5.13 18.87 8.96
CA PHE A 66 -6.49 19.01 8.46
C PHE A 66 -6.84 20.44 8.04
N PRO A 67 -7.40 20.63 6.83
CA PRO A 67 -8.07 21.86 6.48
C PRO A 67 -9.33 22.10 7.32
N SER A 68 -9.82 23.33 7.26
CA SER A 68 -11.06 23.80 7.89
C SER A 68 -12.19 23.92 6.86
N THR A 69 -11.88 24.34 5.64
CA THR A 69 -12.86 24.56 4.56
C THR A 69 -13.14 23.26 3.80
N GLU A 70 -14.39 22.78 3.78
CA GLU A 70 -14.78 21.59 3.01
C GLU A 70 -14.88 21.84 1.51
N GLY A 71 -14.86 20.77 0.72
CA GLY A 71 -14.96 20.86 -0.72
C GLY A 71 -13.60 21.04 -1.40
N SER A 72 -13.60 21.14 -2.72
CA SER A 72 -12.38 21.19 -3.53
C SER A 72 -11.50 22.44 -3.34
N LYS A 73 -12.03 23.48 -2.70
CA LYS A 73 -11.33 24.76 -2.45
C LYS A 73 -10.70 24.86 -1.07
N TYR A 74 -10.48 23.73 -0.39
CA TYR A 74 -9.84 23.70 0.92
C TYR A 74 -8.46 24.38 0.93
N GLU A 75 -8.06 24.97 2.05
CA GLU A 75 -6.76 25.61 2.17
C GLU A 75 -5.60 24.60 2.25
N SER A 76 -4.45 24.96 1.68
CA SER A 76 -3.24 24.15 1.82
C SER A 76 -2.66 24.31 3.22
N THR A 77 -2.74 23.27 4.04
CA THR A 77 -2.15 23.24 5.38
C THR A 77 -0.65 22.96 5.32
N THR A 78 0.08 23.21 6.41
CA THR A 78 1.55 22.98 6.44
C THR A 78 1.93 21.58 6.01
N LEU A 79 1.20 20.57 6.47
CA LEU A 79 1.49 19.17 6.16
C LEU A 79 0.89 18.72 4.82
N LEU A 80 -0.09 19.41 4.25
CA LEU A 80 -0.60 19.10 2.90
C LEU A 80 0.16 19.83 1.79
N LYS A 81 0.93 20.88 2.11
CA LYS A 81 1.72 21.64 1.15
C LYS A 81 2.63 20.79 0.24
N PRO A 82 3.31 19.72 0.73
CA PRO A 82 4.11 18.86 -0.14
C PRO A 82 3.30 18.05 -1.17
N LEU A 83 1.97 17.97 -1.02
CA LEU A 83 1.07 17.21 -1.88
C LEU A 83 0.33 18.08 -2.91
N GLU A 84 0.60 19.38 -2.97
CA GLU A 84 -0.12 20.30 -3.87
C GLU A 84 -0.05 19.89 -5.34
N SER A 85 1.07 19.32 -5.79
CA SER A 85 1.23 18.90 -7.19
C SER A 85 0.35 17.71 -7.59
N VAL A 86 -0.17 16.94 -6.62
CA VAL A 86 -1.02 15.76 -6.83
C VAL A 86 -2.39 15.92 -6.18
N ARG A 87 -2.76 17.17 -5.84
CA ARG A 87 -3.96 17.49 -5.07
C ARG A 87 -5.25 17.00 -5.73
N ASP A 88 -5.34 17.14 -7.06
CA ASP A 88 -6.47 16.68 -7.87
C ASP A 88 -6.53 15.15 -7.99
N LYS A 89 -5.48 14.44 -7.55
CA LYS A 89 -5.38 12.97 -7.54
C LYS A 89 -5.60 12.37 -6.16
N MET A 90 -5.93 13.17 -5.14
CA MET A 90 -6.24 12.66 -3.80
C MET A 90 -7.49 13.27 -3.17
N THR A 91 -8.02 12.58 -2.16
CA THR A 91 -9.08 13.06 -1.26
C THR A 91 -8.59 12.96 0.17
N VAL A 92 -8.72 14.06 0.92
CA VAL A 92 -8.44 14.09 2.36
C VAL A 92 -9.74 13.88 3.12
N TYR A 93 -9.73 13.02 4.14
CA TYR A 93 -10.90 12.70 4.95
C TYR A 93 -10.67 13.08 6.41
N ARG A 94 -11.68 13.68 7.03
CA ARG A 94 -11.71 13.98 8.46
C ARG A 94 -12.95 13.37 9.10
N GLY A 95 -12.78 12.82 10.29
CA GLY A 95 -13.82 12.20 11.10
C GLY A 95 -13.85 10.67 11.05
N LEU A 96 -13.08 10.05 10.15
CA LEU A 96 -13.02 8.60 10.01
C LEU A 96 -12.22 7.95 11.14
N ASP A 97 -12.79 6.91 11.73
CA ASP A 97 -12.11 6.02 12.68
C ASP A 97 -12.81 4.65 12.77
N HIS A 98 -12.29 3.75 13.62
CA HIS A 98 -12.85 2.41 13.84
C HIS A 98 -13.68 2.30 15.13
N GLY A 99 -13.89 3.39 15.87
CA GLY A 99 -14.49 3.33 17.21
C GLY A 99 -13.66 2.60 18.26
N ILE A 100 -12.39 2.31 17.94
CA ILE A 100 -11.45 1.60 18.81
C ILE A 100 -10.78 2.60 19.76
N ARG A 101 -10.36 2.11 20.94
CA ARG A 101 -9.53 2.85 21.90
C ARG A 101 -8.40 1.96 22.37
N GLY A 102 -7.21 2.54 22.52
CA GLY A 102 -6.03 1.85 23.04
C GLY A 102 -4.71 2.62 22.86
N GLY A 103 -4.74 3.80 22.24
CA GLY A 103 -3.55 4.57 21.94
C GLY A 103 -2.62 3.76 21.04
N HIS A 104 -1.36 3.66 21.45
CA HIS A 104 -0.33 2.88 20.74
C HIS A 104 -0.67 1.38 20.65
N PHE A 105 -1.36 0.82 21.64
CA PHE A 105 -1.75 -0.59 21.64
C PHE A 105 -2.86 -0.94 20.65
N ALA A 106 -3.42 0.04 19.94
CA ALA A 106 -4.50 -0.16 18.98
C ALA A 106 -4.10 0.19 17.53
N VAL A 107 -2.86 0.61 17.27
CA VAL A 107 -2.44 1.06 15.93
C VAL A 107 -2.55 -0.05 14.89
N HIS A 108 -2.28 -1.29 15.28
CA HIS A 108 -2.38 -2.48 14.42
C HIS A 108 -3.79 -2.70 13.84
N SER A 109 -4.82 -2.14 14.47
CA SER A 109 -6.20 -2.19 13.97
C SER A 109 -6.45 -1.29 12.76
N PHE A 110 -5.49 -0.45 12.35
CA PHE A 110 -5.68 0.53 11.28
C PHE A 110 -6.24 -0.08 9.99
N LEU A 111 -5.67 -1.20 9.52
CA LEU A 111 -6.09 -1.83 8.26
C LEU A 111 -7.16 -2.91 8.42
N SER A 112 -7.60 -3.24 9.64
CA SER A 112 -8.60 -4.28 9.90
C SER A 112 -9.89 -3.76 10.54
N GLY A 113 -9.84 -2.65 11.28
CA GLY A 113 -10.91 -2.20 12.17
C GLY A 113 -11.17 -3.16 13.33
N VAL A 114 -10.18 -4.02 13.65
CA VAL A 114 -10.29 -5.10 14.64
C VAL A 114 -9.06 -5.10 15.53
N LEU A 115 -9.24 -5.04 16.85
CA LEU A 115 -8.15 -5.31 17.78
C LEU A 115 -7.79 -6.79 17.70
N HIS A 116 -6.50 -7.10 17.67
CA HIS A 116 -6.00 -8.49 17.71
C HIS A 116 -6.61 -9.30 18.88
N SER A 117 -6.79 -8.69 20.06
CA SER A 117 -7.44 -9.34 21.21
C SER A 117 -8.90 -9.71 20.99
N GLU A 118 -9.57 -9.10 20.01
CA GLU A 118 -10.97 -9.35 19.64
C GLU A 118 -11.09 -10.22 18.38
N ALA A 119 -9.97 -10.68 17.81
CA ALA A 119 -9.95 -11.40 16.54
C ALA A 119 -10.70 -12.74 16.64
N ARG A 120 -10.53 -13.45 17.75
CA ARG A 120 -11.05 -14.82 17.94
C ARG A 120 -12.57 -14.90 17.79
N ASP A 121 -13.28 -13.87 18.25
CA ASP A 121 -14.76 -13.85 18.25
C ASP A 121 -15.35 -13.34 16.91
N ARG A 122 -14.51 -13.12 15.89
CA ARG A 122 -14.93 -12.57 14.59
C ARG A 122 -14.74 -13.57 13.46
N LYS A 123 -15.76 -13.66 12.59
CA LYS A 123 -15.78 -14.53 11.39
C LYS A 123 -14.52 -14.40 10.51
N ASN A 124 -13.99 -13.19 10.38
CA ASN A 124 -12.82 -12.90 9.54
C ASN A 124 -11.54 -12.63 10.36
N GLY A 125 -11.54 -12.92 11.66
CA GLY A 125 -10.44 -12.57 12.54
C GLY A 125 -10.14 -11.06 12.54
N ASN A 126 -8.87 -10.73 12.64
CA ASN A 126 -8.32 -9.38 12.44
C ASN A 126 -7.63 -9.22 11.08
N VAL A 127 -8.05 -9.98 10.04
CA VAL A 127 -7.46 -9.87 8.70
C VAL A 127 -7.44 -8.41 8.24
N THR A 128 -6.30 -7.97 7.76
CA THR A 128 -6.11 -6.60 7.27
C THR A 128 -6.49 -6.50 5.80
N ILE A 129 -6.89 -5.31 5.34
CA ILE A 129 -7.45 -5.13 3.99
C ILE A 129 -6.46 -5.55 2.90
N ASP A 130 -5.16 -5.31 3.09
CA ASP A 130 -4.10 -5.74 2.19
C ASP A 130 -4.03 -7.28 2.08
N GLN A 131 -4.10 -7.99 3.20
CA GLN A 131 -4.07 -9.45 3.24
C GLN A 131 -5.39 -10.05 2.73
N TYR A 132 -6.53 -9.43 3.04
CA TYR A 132 -7.83 -9.80 2.50
C TYR A 132 -7.86 -9.70 0.96
N LEU A 133 -7.28 -8.63 0.41
CA LEU A 133 -7.11 -8.48 -1.04
C LEU A 133 -6.14 -9.52 -1.60
N ALA A 134 -5.02 -9.78 -0.91
CA ALA A 134 -4.01 -10.75 -1.34
C ALA A 134 -4.57 -12.17 -1.45
N GLU A 135 -5.49 -12.56 -0.56
CA GLU A 135 -6.22 -13.84 -0.64
C GLU A 135 -7.02 -13.99 -1.95
N LYS A 136 -7.43 -12.88 -2.57
CA LYS A 136 -8.34 -12.86 -3.73
C LYS A 136 -7.62 -12.62 -5.05
N VAL A 137 -6.71 -11.66 -5.09
CA VAL A 137 -6.03 -11.24 -6.33
C VAL A 137 -4.52 -11.51 -6.31
N GLY A 138 -3.94 -11.85 -5.17
CA GLY A 138 -2.49 -12.02 -5.02
C GLY A 138 -1.91 -13.23 -5.78
N ASN A 139 -2.76 -14.13 -6.28
CA ASN A 139 -2.31 -15.27 -7.08
C ASN A 139 -1.96 -14.92 -8.54
N GLN A 140 -2.25 -13.69 -8.96
CA GLN A 140 -1.99 -13.15 -10.29
C GLN A 140 -0.57 -12.60 -10.44
N THR A 141 0.14 -12.42 -9.32
CA THR A 141 1.51 -11.91 -9.27
C THR A 141 2.43 -12.84 -8.48
N ARG A 142 3.75 -12.63 -8.62
CA ARG A 142 4.77 -13.44 -7.93
C ARG A 142 4.65 -13.31 -6.41
N PHE A 143 4.49 -12.08 -5.93
CA PHE A 143 4.26 -11.78 -4.53
C PHE A 143 2.78 -11.45 -4.33
N PRO A 144 2.05 -12.15 -3.45
CA PRO A 144 0.65 -11.85 -3.19
C PRO A 144 0.42 -10.47 -2.57
N SER A 145 1.37 -10.07 -1.72
CA SER A 145 1.49 -8.74 -1.13
C SER A 145 2.94 -8.52 -0.73
N LEU A 146 3.39 -7.27 -0.71
CA LEU A 146 4.68 -6.88 -0.11
C LEU A 146 4.42 -6.03 1.14
N THR A 147 4.84 -6.53 2.30
CA THR A 147 4.86 -5.78 3.56
C THR A 147 6.26 -5.20 3.73
N VAL A 148 6.39 -3.89 3.90
CA VAL A 148 7.65 -3.15 3.83
C VAL A 148 7.70 -2.12 4.97
N GLY A 149 8.89 -1.82 5.48
CA GLY A 149 9.09 -0.76 6.47
C GLY A 149 9.45 -1.28 7.87
N SER A 150 8.95 -0.66 8.93
CA SER A 150 9.48 -0.87 10.29
C SER A 150 8.95 -2.11 11.01
N GLU A 151 9.83 -3.04 11.39
CA GLU A 151 9.47 -4.26 12.12
C GLU A 151 9.31 -4.09 13.64
N GLY A 152 9.61 -2.92 14.21
CA GLY A 152 9.64 -2.69 15.66
C GLY A 152 9.29 -1.27 16.11
N GLY A 153 9.71 -0.93 17.33
CA GLY A 153 9.39 0.34 17.98
C GLY A 153 8.43 0.17 19.16
N ILE A 154 7.67 1.21 19.48
CA ILE A 154 6.75 1.24 20.63
C ILE A 154 5.73 0.11 20.48
N HIS A 155 5.65 -0.77 21.50
CA HIS A 155 4.81 -1.97 21.52
C HIS A 155 4.95 -2.89 20.29
N GLY A 156 6.16 -2.96 19.71
CA GLY A 156 6.42 -3.84 18.56
C GLY A 156 6.09 -3.23 17.20
N GLY A 157 5.89 -1.91 17.11
CA GLY A 157 5.75 -1.16 15.86
C GLY A 157 4.29 -0.98 15.42
N CYS A 158 4.08 -0.68 14.13
CA CYS A 158 2.73 -0.48 13.60
C CYS A 158 1.95 -1.80 13.51
N GLN A 159 2.61 -2.87 13.10
CA GLN A 159 2.02 -4.20 12.91
C GLN A 159 0.79 -4.15 12.00
N MET A 160 0.95 -3.57 10.81
CA MET A 160 -0.20 -3.23 9.96
C MET A 160 -0.80 -4.38 9.15
N SER A 161 -0.15 -5.55 9.12
CA SER A 161 -0.52 -6.64 8.21
C SER A 161 -0.74 -7.94 8.97
N TRP A 162 -1.95 -8.49 8.90
CA TRP A 162 -2.36 -9.70 9.61
C TRP A 162 -3.16 -10.61 8.68
N THR A 163 -2.80 -11.88 8.64
CA THR A 163 -3.55 -12.89 7.90
C THR A 163 -4.89 -13.17 8.60
N ARG A 164 -5.79 -13.85 7.90
CA ARG A 164 -7.06 -14.35 8.48
C ARG A 164 -6.87 -15.33 9.63
N SER A 165 -5.78 -16.09 9.60
CA SER A 165 -5.34 -16.97 10.70
C SER A 165 -4.83 -16.20 11.93
N GLY A 166 -4.83 -14.86 11.91
CA GLY A 166 -4.38 -14.04 13.02
C GLY A 166 -2.86 -13.97 13.15
N VAL A 167 -2.12 -14.32 12.09
CA VAL A 167 -0.66 -14.30 12.06
C VAL A 167 -0.19 -12.96 11.49
N ARG A 168 0.69 -12.27 12.23
CA ARG A 168 1.34 -11.06 11.73
C ARG A 168 2.21 -11.40 10.52
N VAL A 169 2.09 -10.60 9.46
CA VAL A 169 3.01 -10.63 8.32
C VAL A 169 4.13 -9.62 8.59
N PRO A 170 5.37 -10.04 8.86
CA PRO A 170 6.47 -9.12 9.16
C PRO A 170 6.83 -8.30 7.90
N PRO A 171 7.26 -7.04 8.05
CA PRO A 171 7.70 -6.23 6.94
C PRO A 171 9.15 -6.58 6.53
N ILE A 172 9.47 -6.34 5.26
CA ILE A 172 10.85 -6.24 4.79
C ILE A 172 11.36 -4.86 5.16
N THR A 173 12.36 -4.81 6.05
CA THR A 173 12.79 -3.56 6.68
C THR A 173 13.75 -2.74 5.85
N ASN A 174 14.64 -3.41 5.13
CA ASN A 174 15.76 -2.77 4.46
C ASN A 174 15.56 -2.68 2.93
N PRO A 175 15.98 -1.57 2.29
CA PRO A 175 15.93 -1.44 0.84
C PRO A 175 16.71 -2.54 0.10
N GLY A 176 17.89 -2.92 0.59
CA GLY A 176 18.70 -3.96 -0.03
C GLY A 176 18.01 -5.33 -0.04
N ASP A 177 17.28 -5.66 1.02
CA ASP A 177 16.57 -6.94 1.15
C ASP A 177 15.35 -6.96 0.23
N LEU A 178 14.61 -5.84 0.15
CA LEU A 178 13.49 -5.70 -0.79
C LEU A 178 13.98 -5.75 -2.25
N PHE A 179 15.12 -5.12 -2.55
CA PHE A 179 15.74 -5.19 -3.87
C PHE A 179 16.08 -6.63 -4.26
N ASP A 180 16.72 -7.40 -3.38
CA ASP A 180 17.04 -8.81 -3.64
C ASP A 180 15.78 -9.65 -3.85
N GLN A 181 14.74 -9.38 -3.07
CA GLN A 181 13.47 -10.04 -3.24
C GLN A 181 12.86 -9.76 -4.62
N LEU A 182 12.94 -8.53 -5.12
CA LEU A 182 12.36 -8.13 -6.40
C LEU A 182 13.16 -8.56 -7.62
N PHE A 183 14.50 -8.47 -7.59
CA PHE A 183 15.33 -8.55 -8.80
C PHE A 183 16.35 -9.69 -8.80
N SER A 184 16.80 -10.17 -7.64
CA SER A 184 17.86 -11.17 -7.59
C SER A 184 17.34 -12.55 -8.01
N ASN A 185 17.77 -13.00 -9.20
CA ASN A 185 17.45 -14.32 -9.75
C ASN A 185 18.36 -15.40 -9.17
N ASP A 186 17.79 -16.57 -8.91
CA ASP A 186 18.56 -17.73 -8.50
C ASP A 186 19.39 -18.28 -9.66
N ASN A 187 20.60 -18.74 -9.35
CA ASN A 187 21.34 -19.58 -10.29
C ASN A 187 20.55 -20.90 -10.55
N PRO A 188 20.81 -21.58 -11.69
CA PRO A 188 20.04 -22.77 -12.08
C PRO A 188 20.05 -23.89 -11.02
N GLN A 189 21.17 -24.07 -10.32
CA GLN A 189 21.32 -25.10 -9.28
C GLN A 189 20.42 -24.79 -8.07
N ARG A 190 20.45 -23.56 -7.56
CA ARG A 190 19.63 -23.15 -6.41
C ARG A 190 18.13 -23.17 -6.73
N ARG A 191 17.76 -22.94 -7.99
CA ARG A 191 16.38 -23.09 -8.47
C ARG A 191 15.90 -24.54 -8.38
N LEU A 192 16.74 -25.51 -8.78
CA LEU A 192 16.43 -26.94 -8.67
C LEU A 192 16.32 -27.37 -7.21
N GLU A 193 17.22 -26.91 -6.34
CA GLU A 193 17.16 -27.18 -4.90
C GLU A 193 15.86 -26.68 -4.28
N ARG A 194 15.45 -25.42 -4.56
CA ARG A 194 14.19 -24.86 -4.07
C ARG A 194 12.96 -25.61 -4.60
N LYS A 195 12.99 -26.11 -5.83
CA LYS A 195 11.91 -26.96 -6.35
C LYS A 195 11.79 -28.24 -5.52
N GLY A 196 12.92 -28.87 -5.17
CA GLY A 196 12.97 -30.02 -4.28
C GLY A 196 12.45 -29.70 -2.88
N GLU A 197 12.92 -28.61 -2.26
CA GLU A 197 12.47 -28.14 -0.94
C GLU A 197 10.95 -27.89 -0.91
N ASN A 198 10.40 -27.22 -1.94
CA ASN A 198 8.97 -26.95 -2.04
C ASN A 198 8.15 -28.24 -2.22
N ALA A 199 8.65 -29.22 -2.97
CA ALA A 199 7.98 -30.51 -3.14
C ALA A 199 7.96 -31.32 -1.84
N LEU A 200 9.08 -31.33 -1.10
CA LEU A 200 9.20 -31.95 0.20
C LEU A 200 8.27 -31.30 1.23
N GLN A 201 8.28 -29.96 1.32
CA GLN A 201 7.39 -29.21 2.21
C GLN A 201 5.91 -29.53 1.94
N LYS A 202 5.51 -29.63 0.66
CA LYS A 202 4.14 -30.01 0.31
C LYS A 202 3.78 -31.41 0.82
N SER A 203 4.65 -32.40 0.57
CA SER A 203 4.44 -33.78 1.05
C SER A 203 4.31 -33.86 2.58
N ILE A 204 5.15 -33.12 3.31
CA ILE A 204 5.07 -33.05 4.78
C ILE A 204 3.73 -32.46 5.22
N LEU A 205 3.28 -31.36 4.60
CA LEU A 205 2.00 -30.73 4.94
C LEU A 205 0.81 -31.63 4.63
N ASP A 206 0.83 -32.35 3.50
CA ASP A 206 -0.22 -33.32 3.14
C ASP A 206 -0.34 -34.42 4.21
N ALA A 207 0.80 -34.98 4.66
CA ALA A 207 0.82 -36.00 5.71
C ALA A 207 0.31 -35.47 7.06
N VAL A 208 0.75 -34.28 7.48
CA VAL A 208 0.30 -33.63 8.73
C VAL A 208 -1.19 -33.30 8.69
N ASN A 209 -1.70 -32.85 7.54
CA ASN A 209 -3.11 -32.52 7.35
C ASN A 209 -4.00 -33.77 7.48
N ASP A 210 -3.57 -34.91 6.93
CA ASP A 210 -4.31 -36.17 7.03
C ASP A 210 -4.33 -36.73 8.45
N GLU A 211 -3.22 -36.64 9.18
CA GLU A 211 -3.16 -37.01 10.60
C GLU A 211 -4.06 -36.12 11.46
N ALA A 212 -3.98 -34.80 11.27
CA ALA A 212 -4.82 -33.84 11.98
C ALA A 212 -6.32 -34.07 11.69
N LYS A 213 -6.72 -34.44 10.46
CA LYS A 213 -8.11 -34.80 10.13
C LYS A 213 -8.56 -36.05 10.88
N GLY A 214 -7.66 -37.03 11.03
CA GLY A 214 -7.90 -38.21 11.85
C GLY A 214 -8.15 -37.86 13.32
N LEU A 215 -7.35 -36.96 13.88
CA LEU A 215 -7.49 -36.48 15.26
C LEU A 215 -8.78 -35.66 15.47
N SER A 216 -9.15 -34.79 14.52
CA SER A 216 -10.37 -33.97 14.60
C SER A 216 -11.65 -34.81 14.77
N LYS A 217 -11.67 -36.07 14.32
CA LYS A 217 -12.78 -37.01 14.52
C LYS A 217 -12.87 -37.59 15.95
N LYS A 218 -11.81 -37.48 16.74
CA LYS A 218 -11.65 -38.13 18.05
C LYS A 218 -11.63 -37.17 19.24
N VAL A 219 -11.56 -35.86 18.99
CA VAL A 219 -11.45 -34.85 20.05
C VAL A 219 -12.80 -34.19 20.39
N ASN A 220 -12.86 -33.52 21.54
CA ASN A 220 -14.02 -32.74 21.95
C ASN A 220 -14.20 -31.47 21.10
N ARG A 221 -15.26 -30.70 21.35
CA ARG A 221 -15.57 -29.48 20.59
C ARG A 221 -14.49 -28.39 20.71
N GLU A 222 -13.97 -28.13 21.91
CA GLU A 222 -12.97 -27.09 22.14
C GLU A 222 -11.65 -27.41 21.40
N ASP A 223 -11.22 -28.66 21.45
CA ASP A 223 -10.03 -29.11 20.75
C ASP A 223 -10.23 -29.15 19.23
N ARG A 224 -11.46 -29.43 18.76
CA ARG A 224 -11.78 -29.33 17.34
C ARG A 224 -11.67 -27.89 16.84
N GLU A 225 -12.10 -26.90 17.61
CA GLU A 225 -11.94 -25.48 17.26
C GLU A 225 -10.45 -25.09 17.13
N LYS A 226 -9.59 -25.55 18.05
CA LYS A 226 -8.12 -25.35 17.95
C LYS A 226 -7.53 -26.03 16.71
N LEU A 227 -8.00 -27.23 16.36
CA LEU A 227 -7.57 -27.91 15.14
C LEU A 227 -8.02 -27.16 13.88
N ASP A 228 -9.19 -26.53 13.89
CA ASP A 228 -9.67 -25.72 12.75
C ASP A 228 -8.80 -24.47 12.51
N GLU A 229 -8.32 -23.82 13.57
CA GLU A 229 -7.31 -22.75 13.50
C GLU A 229 -5.99 -23.27 12.90
N TYR A 230 -5.55 -24.46 13.33
CA TYR A 230 -4.35 -25.12 12.82
C TYR A 230 -4.48 -25.47 11.33
N PHE A 231 -5.61 -26.05 10.90
CA PHE A 231 -5.88 -26.34 9.48
C PHE A 231 -5.89 -25.08 8.62
N THR A 232 -6.41 -23.96 9.14
CA THR A 232 -6.38 -22.68 8.44
C THR A 232 -4.93 -22.22 8.22
N SER A 233 -4.09 -22.36 9.24
CA SER A 233 -2.65 -22.04 9.14
C SER A 233 -1.92 -22.94 8.14
N ILE A 234 -2.20 -24.25 8.10
CA ILE A 234 -1.64 -25.17 7.10
C ILE A 234 -2.01 -24.73 5.68
N ARG A 235 -3.29 -24.43 5.43
CA ARG A 235 -3.77 -23.99 4.10
C ARG A 235 -3.07 -22.72 3.62
N ASP A 236 -2.75 -21.79 4.53
CA ASP A 236 -2.00 -20.58 4.18
C ASP A 236 -0.57 -20.93 3.71
N VAL A 237 0.09 -21.90 4.34
CA VAL A 237 1.42 -22.38 3.92
C VAL A 237 1.35 -23.11 2.58
N GLU A 238 0.36 -23.99 2.37
CA GLU A 238 0.14 -24.69 1.10
C GLU A 238 -0.03 -23.71 -0.07
N LYS A 239 -0.89 -22.69 0.09
CA LYS A 239 -1.09 -21.64 -0.92
C LYS A 239 0.21 -20.92 -1.26
N ARG A 240 1.05 -20.62 -0.26
CA ARG A 240 2.36 -19.97 -0.47
C ARG A 240 3.33 -20.89 -1.22
N ILE A 241 3.34 -22.19 -0.93
CA ILE A 241 4.15 -23.17 -1.67
C ILE A 241 3.68 -23.26 -3.13
N ASP A 242 2.39 -23.38 -3.37
CA ASP A 242 1.84 -23.48 -4.73
C ASP A 242 2.14 -22.22 -5.56
N LEU A 243 2.09 -21.03 -4.95
CA LEU A 243 2.51 -19.79 -5.60
C LEU A 243 4.00 -19.77 -5.90
N ARG A 244 4.87 -20.14 -4.95
CA ARG A 244 6.31 -20.24 -5.19
C ARG A 244 6.61 -21.18 -6.35
N ARG A 245 5.91 -22.30 -6.46
CA ARG A 245 6.05 -23.26 -7.57
C ARG A 245 5.62 -22.66 -8.90
N ARG A 246 4.45 -21.99 -8.94
CA ARG A 246 3.93 -21.34 -10.17
C ARG A 246 4.94 -20.34 -10.75
N TRP A 247 5.58 -19.56 -9.89
CA TRP A 247 6.49 -18.51 -10.32
C TRP A 247 7.97 -18.92 -10.34
N ALA A 248 8.32 -20.16 -9.96
CA ALA A 248 9.71 -20.61 -9.85
C ALA A 248 10.48 -20.54 -11.18
N ASP A 249 9.79 -20.78 -12.29
CA ASP A 249 10.41 -20.81 -13.62
C ASP A 249 10.30 -19.50 -14.39
N HIS A 250 9.44 -18.59 -13.93
CA HIS A 250 9.39 -17.24 -14.47
C HIS A 250 10.62 -16.47 -13.99
N PRO A 251 11.36 -15.76 -14.87
CA PRO A 251 12.41 -14.86 -14.42
C PRO A 251 11.82 -13.69 -13.61
N LYS A 252 12.60 -13.14 -12.70
CA LYS A 252 12.34 -11.81 -12.11
C LYS A 252 12.69 -10.72 -13.13
N PRO A 253 12.07 -9.53 -13.04
CA PRO A 253 12.45 -8.40 -13.87
C PRO A 253 13.91 -8.01 -13.63
N ASP A 254 14.53 -7.37 -14.63
CA ASP A 254 15.87 -6.81 -14.49
C ASP A 254 15.85 -5.59 -13.56
N ALA A 255 16.90 -5.44 -12.75
CA ALA A 255 17.04 -4.29 -11.88
C ALA A 255 17.38 -3.04 -12.71
N PRO A 256 16.65 -1.91 -12.52
CA PRO A 256 16.95 -0.67 -13.23
C PRO A 256 18.17 0.07 -12.67
N PHE A 257 18.66 -0.32 -11.49
CA PHE A 257 19.82 0.24 -10.81
C PHE A 257 20.50 -0.79 -9.91
N GLU A 258 21.70 -0.48 -9.43
CA GLU A 258 22.46 -1.35 -8.51
C GLU A 258 21.80 -1.46 -7.13
N LYS A 259 21.99 -2.60 -6.46
CA LYS A 259 21.44 -2.84 -5.12
C LYS A 259 21.74 -1.67 -4.17
N PRO A 260 20.72 -1.04 -3.58
CA PRO A 260 20.93 0.09 -2.67
C PRO A 260 21.56 -0.38 -1.36
N ALA A 261 22.42 0.47 -0.79
CA ALA A 261 22.91 0.29 0.57
C ALA A 261 21.82 0.65 1.59
N ASN A 262 21.80 -0.06 2.73
CA ASN A 262 20.94 0.27 3.86
C ASN A 262 21.61 1.37 4.68
N LYS A 263 20.94 2.50 4.88
CA LYS A 263 21.52 3.68 5.54
C LYS A 263 20.84 3.95 6.88
N ASN A 264 19.65 4.55 6.82
CA ASN A 264 18.86 4.95 7.98
C ASN A 264 17.41 5.21 7.54
N THR A 265 16.50 5.30 8.51
CA THR A 265 15.05 5.42 8.23
C THR A 265 14.66 6.65 7.40
N VAL A 266 15.45 7.73 7.41
CA VAL A 266 15.21 8.91 6.57
C VAL A 266 15.65 8.60 5.15
N ASP A 267 16.93 8.30 4.93
CA ASP A 267 17.47 8.10 3.57
C ASP A 267 16.91 6.86 2.86
N ASP A 268 16.49 5.85 3.62
CA ASP A 268 15.96 4.59 3.08
C ASP A 268 14.48 4.71 2.68
N LEU A 269 13.70 5.60 3.32
CA LEU A 269 12.26 5.78 3.02
C LEU A 269 11.97 6.07 1.55
N PRO A 270 12.62 7.03 0.85
CA PRO A 270 12.38 7.26 -0.56
C PRO A 270 12.78 6.06 -1.44
N ILE A 271 13.79 5.28 -1.03
CA ILE A 271 14.19 4.08 -1.76
C ILE A 271 13.15 2.96 -1.60
N LEU A 272 12.58 2.78 -0.41
CA LEU A 272 11.47 1.84 -0.18
C LEU A 272 10.26 2.19 -1.05
N TYR A 273 9.91 3.48 -1.15
CA TYR A 273 8.85 3.94 -2.06
C TYR A 273 9.17 3.65 -3.54
N GLU A 274 10.41 3.91 -3.99
CA GLU A 274 10.80 3.61 -5.38
C GLU A 274 10.73 2.09 -5.67
N LEU A 275 11.20 1.25 -4.74
CA LEU A 275 11.12 -0.20 -4.88
C LEU A 275 9.66 -0.70 -4.91
N ILE A 276 8.77 -0.11 -4.13
CA ILE A 276 7.32 -0.38 -4.23
C ILE A 276 6.80 0.04 -5.59
N ALA A 277 7.13 1.23 -6.09
CA ALA A 277 6.70 1.69 -7.41
C ALA A 277 7.17 0.74 -8.53
N LEU A 278 8.43 0.28 -8.47
CA LEU A 278 8.97 -0.71 -9.41
C LEU A 278 8.28 -2.07 -9.30
N ALA A 279 7.96 -2.52 -8.08
CA ALA A 279 7.23 -3.76 -7.87
C ALA A 279 5.84 -3.73 -8.50
N LEU A 280 5.16 -2.57 -8.46
CA LEU A 280 3.86 -2.34 -9.09
C LEU A 280 3.99 -2.20 -10.63
N GLN A 281 5.01 -1.48 -11.09
CA GLN A 281 5.28 -1.25 -12.52
C GLN A 281 5.58 -2.57 -13.25
N THR A 282 6.37 -3.45 -12.61
CA THR A 282 6.76 -4.75 -13.17
C THR A 282 5.71 -5.85 -12.95
N ASP A 283 4.56 -5.52 -12.35
CA ASP A 283 3.51 -6.47 -11.91
C ASP A 283 4.08 -7.61 -11.03
N SER A 284 5.16 -7.34 -10.29
CA SER A 284 5.75 -8.27 -9.33
C SER A 284 4.83 -8.49 -8.13
N THR A 285 4.08 -7.44 -7.74
CA THR A 285 2.94 -7.47 -6.83
C THR A 285 1.89 -6.47 -7.29
N ARG A 286 0.63 -6.67 -6.89
CA ARG A 286 -0.42 -5.64 -6.99
C ARG A 286 -0.79 -5.03 -5.66
N ILE A 287 -0.24 -5.56 -4.57
CA ILE A 287 -0.57 -5.14 -3.21
C ILE A 287 0.73 -4.86 -2.47
N ALA A 288 0.83 -3.67 -1.87
CA ALA A 288 1.94 -3.34 -0.99
C ALA A 288 1.46 -2.58 0.26
N THR A 289 2.14 -2.79 1.38
CA THR A 289 1.93 -2.08 2.62
C THR A 289 3.27 -1.53 3.08
N LEU A 290 3.34 -0.22 3.36
CA LEU A 290 4.50 0.44 3.93
C LEU A 290 4.17 0.93 5.35
N GLU A 291 4.90 0.43 6.35
CA GLU A 291 4.75 0.86 7.73
C GLU A 291 5.91 1.75 8.19
N ILE A 292 5.60 2.97 8.64
CA ILE A 292 6.53 3.96 9.20
C ILE A 292 6.41 3.91 10.73
N GLY A 293 7.34 3.21 11.36
CA GLY A 293 7.34 2.96 12.81
C GLY A 293 7.90 4.11 13.65
N GLY A 294 7.67 4.04 14.96
CA GLY A 294 8.21 5.00 15.94
C GLY A 294 9.72 4.93 16.13
N SER A 295 10.39 3.92 15.55
CA SER A 295 11.85 3.82 15.45
C SER A 295 12.44 4.74 14.39
N PHE A 296 11.61 5.48 13.63
CA PHE A 296 12.08 6.49 12.69
C PHE A 296 12.95 7.52 13.42
N LEU A 297 14.19 7.72 12.98
CA LEU A 297 15.21 8.53 13.65
C LEU A 297 15.18 9.99 13.19
N PRO A 298 14.64 10.94 13.99
CA PRO A 298 14.60 12.35 13.61
C PRO A 298 16.00 12.99 13.56
N GLN A 299 17.01 12.33 14.15
CA GLN A 299 18.39 12.81 14.20
C GLN A 299 18.99 12.96 12.80
N ASN A 300 18.58 12.10 11.85
CA ASN A 300 18.99 12.22 10.45
C ASN A 300 18.37 13.45 9.75
N LEU A 301 17.40 14.12 10.37
CA LEU A 301 16.85 15.43 9.98
C LEU A 301 17.39 16.59 10.83
N GLY A 302 18.42 16.35 11.65
CA GLY A 302 18.98 17.33 12.58
C GLY A 302 18.09 17.63 13.78
N ILE A 303 17.21 16.70 14.18
CA ILE A 303 16.32 16.86 15.34
C ILE A 303 16.82 15.98 16.50
N HIS A 304 17.15 16.61 17.63
CA HIS A 304 17.75 15.94 18.79
C HIS A 304 16.71 15.43 19.82
N ASN A 305 15.61 14.86 19.35
CA ASN A 305 14.58 14.18 20.15
C ASN A 305 14.16 12.88 19.46
N SER A 306 13.67 11.88 20.19
CA SER A 306 13.05 10.71 19.57
C SER A 306 11.69 11.07 18.97
N TYR A 307 11.26 10.34 17.94
CA TYR A 307 9.96 10.56 17.32
C TYR A 307 8.82 10.36 18.33
N HIS A 308 8.92 9.34 19.18
CA HIS A 308 7.97 9.11 20.26
C HIS A 308 7.83 10.32 21.21
N SER A 309 8.94 10.86 21.70
CA SER A 309 8.92 12.01 22.60
C SER A 309 8.33 13.26 21.92
N LEU A 310 8.55 13.44 20.62
CA LEU A 310 7.94 14.54 19.86
C LEU A 310 6.42 14.38 19.75
N SER A 311 5.90 13.15 19.64
CA SER A 311 4.46 12.91 19.61
C SER A 311 3.77 13.27 20.94
N HIS A 312 4.46 13.14 22.08
CA HIS A 312 4.02 13.61 23.41
C HIS A 312 4.45 15.05 23.69
N HIS A 313 4.20 15.95 22.73
CA HIS A 313 4.73 17.31 22.76
C HIS A 313 4.28 18.16 23.96
N GLY A 314 3.19 17.80 24.67
CA GLY A 314 2.72 18.52 25.86
C GLY A 314 2.42 20.00 25.60
N ASN A 315 1.97 20.32 24.37
CA ASN A 315 1.80 21.68 23.84
C ASN A 315 3.07 22.57 23.82
N LYS A 316 4.27 22.00 23.95
CA LYS A 316 5.53 22.75 23.85
C LYS A 316 5.81 23.12 22.39
N ALA A 317 5.97 24.42 22.11
CA ALA A 317 6.16 24.95 20.76
C ALA A 317 7.33 24.28 20.02
N ASN A 318 8.51 24.17 20.64
CA ASN A 318 9.68 23.55 20.01
C ASN A 318 9.47 22.08 19.64
N ALA A 319 8.77 21.31 20.49
CA ALA A 319 8.46 19.91 20.21
C ALA A 319 7.46 19.81 19.03
N ILE A 320 6.46 20.67 18.99
CA ILE A 320 5.50 20.74 17.87
C ILE A 320 6.22 21.12 16.56
N THR A 321 7.09 22.13 16.57
CA THR A 321 7.85 22.54 15.38
C THR A 321 8.72 21.40 14.84
N ASN A 322 9.42 20.69 15.72
CA ASN A 322 10.24 19.54 15.35
C ASN A 322 9.40 18.36 14.86
N LEU A 323 8.25 18.11 15.48
CA LEU A 323 7.30 17.09 15.03
C LEU A 323 6.79 17.40 13.61
N ILE A 324 6.35 18.63 13.36
CA ILE A 324 5.88 19.08 12.04
C ILE A 324 7.01 18.96 11.00
N LYS A 325 8.26 19.30 11.35
CA LYS A 325 9.41 19.15 10.43
C LYS A 325 9.58 17.69 9.98
N LEU A 326 9.53 16.75 10.92
CA LEU A 326 9.63 15.32 10.63
C LEU A 326 8.43 14.83 9.80
N GLU A 327 7.21 15.17 10.20
CA GLU A 327 5.98 14.76 9.52
C GLU A 327 5.92 15.34 8.09
N THR A 328 6.39 16.57 7.89
CA THR A 328 6.52 17.19 6.56
C THR A 328 7.44 16.38 5.66
N TYR A 329 8.59 15.90 6.18
CA TYR A 329 9.50 15.05 5.41
C TYR A 329 8.83 13.74 4.96
N GLN A 330 8.08 13.08 5.86
CA GLN A 330 7.37 11.84 5.55
C GLN A 330 6.31 12.05 4.46
N ILE A 331 5.54 13.14 4.56
CA ILE A 331 4.52 13.49 3.57
C ILE A 331 5.16 13.92 2.24
N GLU A 332 6.31 14.59 2.27
CA GLU A 332 7.06 14.91 1.06
C GLU A 332 7.49 13.64 0.31
N GLN A 333 7.97 12.60 1.02
CA GLN A 333 8.31 11.33 0.37
C GLN A 333 7.07 10.61 -0.18
N TYR A 334 5.94 10.68 0.54
CA TYR A 334 4.65 10.19 0.05
C TYR A 334 4.20 10.92 -1.22
N GLY A 335 4.31 12.26 -1.27
CA GLY A 335 4.00 13.05 -2.46
C GLY A 335 4.88 12.71 -3.66
N LYS A 336 6.19 12.52 -3.43
CA LYS A 336 7.12 12.03 -4.46
C LYS A 336 6.74 10.65 -4.97
N PHE A 337 6.30 9.74 -4.10
CA PHE A 337 5.80 8.43 -4.49
C PHE A 337 4.56 8.53 -5.38
N LEU A 338 3.57 9.35 -5.01
CA LEU A 338 2.39 9.57 -5.86
C LEU A 338 2.76 10.15 -7.22
N GLY A 339 3.61 11.18 -7.26
CA GLY A 339 4.12 11.75 -8.51
C GLY A 339 4.93 10.74 -9.34
N ARG A 340 5.66 9.84 -8.67
CA ARG A 340 6.36 8.72 -9.34
C ARG A 340 5.38 7.76 -10.00
N LEU A 341 4.31 7.36 -9.33
CA LEU A 341 3.27 6.51 -9.93
C LEU A 341 2.56 7.21 -11.10
N GLU A 342 2.29 8.51 -10.98
CA GLU A 342 1.69 9.30 -12.06
C GLU A 342 2.62 9.41 -13.28
N SER A 343 3.94 9.47 -13.07
CA SER A 343 4.93 9.53 -14.16
C SER A 343 5.02 8.25 -15.00
N ILE A 344 4.51 7.12 -14.50
CA ILE A 344 4.62 5.81 -15.16
C ILE A 344 3.37 5.58 -16.00
N GLN A 345 3.53 5.38 -17.30
CA GLN A 345 2.45 4.98 -18.19
C GLN A 345 2.09 3.51 -17.99
N ASP A 346 0.80 3.22 -17.86
CA ASP A 346 0.26 1.87 -17.63
C ASP A 346 -1.00 1.62 -18.49
N GLY A 347 -0.80 1.42 -19.79
CA GLY A 347 -1.89 1.29 -20.76
C GLY A 347 -2.40 2.66 -21.23
N GLU A 348 -3.71 2.90 -21.06
CA GLU A 348 -4.36 4.17 -21.46
C GLU A 348 -4.28 5.27 -20.40
N GLY A 349 -3.76 4.96 -19.21
CA GLY A 349 -3.59 5.91 -18.11
C GLY A 349 -2.24 5.73 -17.43
N THR A 350 -2.11 6.33 -16.25
CA THR A 350 -0.90 6.22 -15.43
C THR A 350 -1.01 5.05 -14.45
N LEU A 351 0.12 4.62 -13.90
CA LEU A 351 0.15 3.62 -12.83
C LEU A 351 -0.62 4.10 -11.60
N LEU A 352 -0.64 5.42 -11.32
CA LEU A 352 -1.45 6.00 -10.26
C LEU A 352 -2.95 5.84 -10.55
N ASP A 353 -3.40 5.99 -11.79
CA ASP A 353 -4.82 5.78 -12.15
C ASP A 353 -5.27 4.33 -11.91
N ALA A 354 -4.34 3.37 -11.97
CA ALA A 354 -4.59 1.95 -11.68
C ALA A 354 -4.38 1.56 -10.21
N THR A 355 -3.82 2.45 -9.38
CA THR A 355 -3.38 2.14 -8.01
C THR A 355 -4.13 2.97 -6.97
N SER A 356 -4.96 2.33 -6.16
CA SER A 356 -5.56 2.97 -4.99
C SER A 356 -4.53 3.04 -3.86
N VAL A 357 -4.13 4.25 -3.45
CA VAL A 357 -3.14 4.48 -2.39
C VAL A 357 -3.83 5.05 -1.15
N LEU A 358 -3.95 4.24 -0.10
CA LEU A 358 -4.41 4.64 1.22
C LEU A 358 -3.21 5.11 2.05
N PHE A 359 -3.30 6.31 2.63
CA PHE A 359 -2.31 6.83 3.57
C PHE A 359 -2.99 7.20 4.89
N GLY A 360 -2.38 6.84 6.02
CA GLY A 360 -2.83 7.34 7.32
C GLY A 360 -2.17 6.75 8.55
N SER A 361 -2.94 6.60 9.61
CA SER A 361 -2.48 6.07 10.90
C SER A 361 -3.65 5.49 11.70
N GLY A 362 -3.37 4.51 12.55
CA GLY A 362 -4.29 4.06 13.59
C GLY A 362 -4.41 5.01 14.78
N ILE A 363 -3.64 6.10 14.83
CA ILE A 363 -3.71 7.16 15.84
C ILE A 363 -4.12 8.48 15.16
N GLY A 364 -5.11 9.15 15.74
CA GLY A 364 -5.50 10.50 15.34
C GLY A 364 -4.63 11.58 15.97
N ASN A 365 -4.29 11.43 17.25
CA ASN A 365 -3.47 12.37 18.00
C ASN A 365 -2.51 11.66 18.95
N GLY A 366 -1.21 11.67 18.64
CA GLY A 366 -0.18 11.03 19.47
C GLY A 366 -0.07 11.62 20.88
N ASN A 367 -0.25 12.94 21.03
CA ASN A 367 -0.15 13.61 22.33
C ASN A 367 -1.25 13.17 23.30
N SER A 368 -2.46 12.96 22.78
CA SER A 368 -3.65 12.60 23.57
C SER A 368 -4.01 11.11 23.48
N HIS A 369 -3.20 10.31 22.78
CA HIS A 369 -3.39 8.88 22.55
C HIS A 369 -4.77 8.51 21.97
N THR A 370 -5.31 9.33 21.06
CA THR A 370 -6.62 9.05 20.47
C THR A 370 -6.49 8.15 19.24
N ASN A 371 -7.42 7.21 19.08
CA ASN A 371 -7.62 6.43 17.85
C ASN A 371 -8.87 6.89 17.07
N SER A 372 -9.27 8.15 17.27
CA SER A 372 -10.40 8.82 16.61
C SER A 372 -9.92 9.96 15.73
N ASP A 373 -10.71 10.35 14.71
CA ASP A 373 -10.37 11.40 13.74
C ASP A 373 -8.99 11.15 13.08
N LEU A 374 -8.88 9.97 12.45
CA LEU A 374 -7.63 9.49 11.88
C LEU A 374 -7.23 10.34 10.65
N PRO A 375 -5.92 10.60 10.43
CA PRO A 375 -5.44 11.37 9.29
C PRO A 375 -5.46 10.49 8.03
N ILE A 376 -6.55 10.55 7.25
CA ILE A 376 -6.76 9.65 6.10
C ILE A 376 -6.66 10.42 4.78
N ILE A 377 -5.86 9.89 3.86
CA ILE A 377 -5.80 10.30 2.45
C ILE A 377 -6.01 9.06 1.58
N VAL A 378 -6.84 9.18 0.54
CA VAL A 378 -6.88 8.20 -0.56
C VAL A 378 -6.49 8.91 -1.84
N ALA A 379 -5.57 8.32 -2.59
CA ALA A 379 -5.11 8.84 -3.87
C ALA A 379 -5.17 7.78 -4.98
N GLY A 380 -5.23 8.25 -6.24
CA GLY A 380 -5.16 7.41 -7.43
C GLY A 380 -6.35 6.47 -7.60
N GLY A 381 -6.11 5.33 -8.21
CA GLY A 381 -7.11 4.27 -8.41
C GLY A 381 -8.27 4.68 -9.31
N GLY A 382 -8.20 5.84 -9.99
CA GLY A 382 -9.21 6.37 -10.90
C GLY A 382 -10.49 6.88 -10.22
N TYR A 383 -10.45 7.19 -8.92
CA TYR A 383 -11.56 7.86 -8.26
C TYR A 383 -11.64 9.33 -8.67
N LYS A 384 -12.81 9.95 -8.44
CA LYS A 384 -12.95 11.40 -8.55
C LYS A 384 -12.41 12.06 -7.28
N HIS A 385 -11.21 12.62 -7.40
CA HIS A 385 -10.44 13.23 -6.32
C HIS A 385 -10.51 14.77 -6.34
N GLY A 386 -9.63 15.43 -5.58
CA GLY A 386 -9.54 16.89 -5.48
C GLY A 386 -10.45 17.49 -4.41
N ASP A 387 -10.69 16.77 -3.31
CA ASP A 387 -11.69 17.14 -2.32
C ASP A 387 -11.24 16.93 -0.86
N PHE A 388 -11.78 17.71 0.05
CA PHE A 388 -11.68 17.52 1.49
C PHE A 388 -13.05 17.24 2.08
N LYS A 389 -13.22 16.01 2.60
CA LYS A 389 -14.50 15.50 3.09
C LYS A 389 -14.48 15.38 4.61
N LYS A 390 -15.41 16.04 5.28
CA LYS A 390 -15.73 15.76 6.68
C LYS A 390 -16.91 14.81 6.75
N VAL A 391 -16.84 13.86 7.68
CA VAL A 391 -17.93 12.91 7.93
C VAL A 391 -18.41 13.02 9.37
N GLU A 392 -19.62 12.52 9.60
CA GLU A 392 -20.19 12.46 10.94
C GLU A 392 -19.35 11.57 11.86
N THR A 393 -19.07 12.08 13.05
CA THR A 393 -18.11 11.47 14.00
C THR A 393 -18.80 10.82 15.19
N LYS A 394 -20.10 11.05 15.37
CA LYS A 394 -20.88 10.61 16.54
C LYS A 394 -22.27 10.10 16.15
N GLY A 395 -22.91 9.43 17.12
CA GLY A 395 -24.28 8.96 16.99
C GLY A 395 -24.44 7.83 15.98
N ILE A 396 -25.70 7.60 15.58
CA ILE A 396 -26.09 6.52 14.65
C ILE A 396 -25.53 6.71 13.23
N ASN A 397 -25.21 7.95 12.87
CA ASN A 397 -24.69 8.31 11.55
C ASN A 397 -23.15 8.31 11.48
N LYS A 398 -22.45 7.90 12.55
CA LYS A 398 -20.99 7.86 12.58
C LYS A 398 -20.45 7.00 11.43
N VAL A 399 -19.58 7.57 10.60
CA VAL A 399 -18.98 6.86 9.47
C VAL A 399 -17.69 6.17 9.93
N ARG A 400 -17.64 4.85 9.79
CA ARG A 400 -16.46 4.05 10.13
C ARG A 400 -15.46 4.03 8.97
N LEU A 401 -14.17 4.05 9.27
CA LEU A 401 -13.12 3.94 8.26
C LEU A 401 -13.24 2.62 7.46
N CYS A 402 -13.68 1.52 8.08
CA CYS A 402 -13.93 0.27 7.35
C CYS A 402 -14.97 0.39 6.23
N ASN A 403 -15.86 1.38 6.22
CA ASN A 403 -16.77 1.61 5.09
C ASN A 403 -15.99 1.97 3.83
N LEU A 404 -14.89 2.74 3.96
CA LEU A 404 -13.98 3.06 2.86
C LEU A 404 -13.21 1.84 2.37
N PHE A 405 -12.94 0.87 3.25
CA PHE A 405 -12.26 -0.38 2.88
C PHE A 405 -13.16 -1.28 2.03
N VAL A 406 -14.49 -1.21 2.19
CA VAL A 406 -15.43 -1.89 1.29
C VAL A 406 -15.32 -1.32 -0.13
N ASP A 407 -15.34 0.01 -0.27
CA ASP A 407 -15.19 0.68 -1.56
C ASP A 407 -13.83 0.35 -2.21
N LEU A 408 -12.74 0.37 -1.43
CA LEU A 408 -11.41 -0.02 -1.90
C LEU A 408 -11.36 -1.49 -2.35
N ALA A 409 -12.05 -2.40 -1.64
CA ALA A 409 -12.14 -3.80 -2.04
C ALA A 409 -12.89 -3.98 -3.37
N GLN A 410 -14.04 -3.33 -3.52
CA GLN A 410 -14.82 -3.35 -4.76
C GLN A 410 -14.03 -2.72 -5.91
N ARG A 411 -13.26 -1.66 -5.64
CA ARG A 411 -12.34 -1.06 -6.62
C ARG A 411 -11.24 -2.00 -7.04
N MET A 412 -10.82 -2.94 -6.19
CA MET A 412 -9.89 -4.01 -6.55
C MET A 412 -10.56 -5.20 -7.27
N GLY A 413 -11.88 -5.13 -7.53
CA GLY A 413 -12.65 -6.21 -8.15
C GLY A 413 -13.03 -7.32 -7.17
N VAL A 414 -12.95 -7.05 -5.86
CA VAL A 414 -13.37 -7.97 -4.81
C VAL A 414 -14.75 -7.54 -4.31
N GLU A 415 -15.78 -8.19 -4.83
CA GLU A 415 -17.16 -7.94 -4.41
C GLU A 415 -17.35 -8.36 -2.94
N THR A 416 -17.71 -7.38 -2.10
CA THR A 416 -18.04 -7.57 -0.69
C THR A 416 -18.98 -6.47 -0.21
N ASP A 417 -19.89 -6.80 0.70
CA ASP A 417 -20.81 -5.86 1.32
C ASP A 417 -20.34 -5.37 2.71
N SER A 418 -19.31 -6.02 3.26
CA SER A 418 -18.76 -5.66 4.56
C SER A 418 -17.27 -6.03 4.65
N PHE A 419 -16.54 -5.30 5.49
CA PHE A 419 -15.16 -5.57 5.85
C PHE A 419 -14.88 -5.08 7.27
N GLY A 420 -14.14 -5.87 8.06
CA GLY A 420 -13.80 -5.49 9.43
C GLY A 420 -15.03 -5.14 10.27
N ASN A 421 -15.09 -3.90 10.73
CA ASN A 421 -16.23 -3.36 11.47
C ASN A 421 -17.12 -2.42 10.65
N SER A 422 -17.09 -2.47 9.32
CA SER A 422 -17.93 -1.63 8.46
C SER A 422 -19.41 -1.69 8.85
N THR A 423 -20.10 -0.57 8.71
CA THR A 423 -21.56 -0.46 8.86
C THR A 423 -22.27 -0.33 7.50
N GLY A 424 -21.49 -0.27 6.42
CA GLY A 424 -21.96 -0.16 5.04
C GLY A 424 -20.79 0.15 4.11
N ARG A 425 -21.11 0.73 2.95
CA ARG A 425 -20.16 1.30 1.98
C ARG A 425 -19.93 2.77 2.31
N PHE A 426 -18.85 3.36 1.80
CA PHE A 426 -18.60 4.80 2.02
C PHE A 426 -19.32 5.67 0.99
N SER A 427 -19.36 5.21 -0.27
CA SER A 427 -19.94 5.91 -1.42
C SER A 427 -21.46 5.95 -1.46
#